data_AF-A0A9Q5BYN3-F1
#
_entry.id   AF-A0A9Q5BYN3-F1
#
_cell.length_a   1.000
_cell.length_b   1.000
_cell.length_c   1.000
_cell.angle_alpha   90.00
_cell.angle_beta   90.00
_cell.angle_gamma   90.00
#
_symmetry.space_group_name_H-M   'P 1'
#
loop_
_entity.id
_entity.type
_entity.pdbx_description
1 polymer ?
#
loop_
_entity_poly.entity_id
_entity_poly.type
_entity_poly.pdbx_seq_one_letter_code
_entity_poly.pdbx_strand_id
1 'polypeptide(L)' 'MITNGESNITRVLAIMPNGKTGAQCGACREFMAQLMEGHYQDVEVMLDYEH' A
#
# COMPACT_ATOMS: atom_id res chain seq x y z
N MET A 1 -4.16 11.49 0.53
CA MET A 1 -2.94 11.53 -0.30
C MET A 1 -2.00 12.69 0.05
N ILE A 2 -0.69 12.53 -0.19
CA ILE A 2 0.39 13.44 0.24
C ILE A 2 0.22 14.89 -0.26
N THR A 3 -0.17 15.06 -1.52
CA THR A 3 -0.41 16.39 -2.11
C THR A 3 -1.59 17.13 -1.47
N ASN A 4 -2.41 16.41 -0.71
CA ASN A 4 -3.55 16.92 0.06
C ASN A 4 -3.29 16.89 1.58
N GLY A 5 -2.02 16.76 2.00
CA GLY A 5 -1.61 16.80 3.41
C GLY A 5 -1.83 15.53 4.22
N GLU A 6 -2.32 14.44 3.61
CA GLU A 6 -2.51 13.16 4.30
C GLU A 6 -1.25 12.29 4.15
N SER A 7 -0.76 11.73 5.25
CA SER A 7 0.43 10.87 5.31
C SER A 7 0.14 9.44 5.79
N ASN A 8 -1.09 9.13 6.19
CA ASN A 8 -1.44 7.84 6.75
C ASN A 8 -2.23 7.00 5.74
N ILE A 9 -1.79 5.76 5.51
CA ILE A 9 -2.43 4.78 4.62
C ILE A 9 -3.03 3.69 5.49
N THR A 10 -4.31 3.39 5.35
CA THR A 10 -4.95 2.30 6.11
C THR A 10 -4.93 0.98 5.37
N ARG A 11 -5.09 1.00 4.04
CA ARG A 11 -5.13 -0.18 3.17
C ARG A 11 -4.50 0.11 1.83
N VAL A 12 -3.97 -0.93 1.19
CA VAL A 12 -3.37 -0.84 -0.14
C VAL A 12 -3.68 -2.06 -0.99
N LEU A 13 -4.02 -1.81 -2.25
CA LEU A 13 -4.38 -2.80 -3.26
C LEU A 13 -3.53 -2.58 -4.51
N ALA A 14 -2.84 -3.63 -4.95
CA ALA A 14 -2.18 -3.63 -6.25
C ALA A 14 -2.96 -4.54 -7.19
N ILE A 15 -3.51 -3.96 -8.26
CA ILE A 15 -4.17 -4.70 -9.33
C ILE A 15 -3.17 -4.89 -10.47
N MET A 16 -2.90 -6.15 -10.79
CA MET A 16 -1.98 -6.56 -11.84
C MET A 16 -2.66 -6.47 -13.22
N PRO A 17 -1.90 -6.48 -14.33
CA PRO A 17 -2.48 -6.38 -15.68
C PRO A 17 -3.49 -7.48 -16.03
N ASN A 18 -3.47 -8.62 -15.33
CA ASN A 18 -4.44 -9.70 -15.48
C ASN A 18 -5.71 -9.50 -14.64
N GLY A 19 -5.88 -8.34 -14.00
CA GLY A 19 -7.02 -8.00 -13.14
C GLY A 19 -6.99 -8.63 -11.75
N LYS A 20 -5.95 -9.42 -11.42
CA LYS A 20 -5.81 -10.03 -10.09
C LYS A 20 -5.03 -9.14 -9.15
N THR A 21 -5.19 -9.39 -7.86
CA THR A 21 -4.34 -8.83 -6.81
C THR A 21 -2.90 -9.31 -6.92
N GLY A 22 -1.97 -8.46 -6.53
CA GLY A 22 -0.55 -8.77 -6.49
C GLY A 22 0.12 -8.23 -5.23
N ALA A 23 1.26 -8.83 -4.88
CA ALA A 23 2.12 -8.27 -3.85
C ALA A 23 2.75 -6.96 -4.32
N GLN A 24 2.89 -6.02 -3.38
CA GLN A 24 3.58 -4.76 -3.64
C GLN A 24 5.07 -5.01 -3.92
N CYS A 25 5.64 -4.22 -4.84
CA CYS A 25 7.08 -4.27 -5.08
C CYS A 25 7.88 -3.69 -3.90
N GLY A 26 9.20 -3.89 -3.89
CA GLY A 26 10.10 -3.36 -2.86
C GLY A 26 10.01 -1.82 -2.74
N ALA A 27 10.01 -1.12 -3.86
CA ALA A 27 9.97 0.35 -3.88
C ALA A 27 8.71 0.93 -3.22
N CYS A 28 7.54 0.32 -3.47
CA CYS A 28 6.30 0.73 -2.80
C CYS A 28 6.37 0.52 -1.28
N ARG A 29 6.97 -0.60 -0.83
CA ARG A 29 7.14 -0.89 0.61
C ARG A 29 8.12 0.05 1.29
N GLU A 30 9.24 0.35 0.65
CA GLU A 30 10.21 1.35 1.15
C GLU A 30 9.58 2.73 1.25
N PHE A 31 8.80 3.13 0.26
CA PHE A 31 8.07 4.39 0.29
C PHE A 31 7.07 4.46 1.44
N MET A 32 6.28 3.41 1.67
CA MET A 32 5.36 3.35 2.82
C MET A 32 6.12 3.41 4.16
N ALA A 33 7.27 2.74 4.27
CA ALA A 33 8.10 2.79 5.47
C ALA A 33 8.67 4.19 5.75
N GLN A 34 9.02 4.95 4.71
CA GLN A 34 9.45 6.35 4.84
C GLN A 34 8.29 7.30 5.14
N LEU A 35 7.13 7.08 4.52
CA LEU A 35 5.96 7.94 4.70
C LEU A 35 5.32 7.76 6.08
N MET A 36 5.28 6.52 6.57
CA MET A 36 4.67 6.10 7.82
C MET A 36 5.72 5.54 8.78
N GLU A 37 6.73 6.34 9.09
CA GLU A 37 7.82 5.95 9.98
C GLU A 37 7.28 5.39 11.30
N GLY A 38 7.71 4.18 11.67
CA GLY A 38 7.27 3.48 12.88
C GLY A 38 5.88 2.82 12.82
N HIS A 39 5.07 3.11 11.80
CA HIS A 39 3.66 2.67 11.72
C HIS A 39 3.25 2.04 10.38
N TYR A 40 4.17 1.90 9.42
CA TYR A 40 3.85 1.31 8.10
C TYR A 40 3.34 -0.14 8.17
N GLN A 41 3.59 -0.84 9.27
CA GLN A 41 3.11 -2.20 9.52
C GLN A 41 1.60 -2.26 9.79
N ASP A 42 0.99 -1.11 10.11
CA ASP A 42 -0.45 -0.98 10.33
C ASP A 42 -1.23 -0.95 9.00
N VAL A 43 -0.54 -0.81 7.87
CA VAL A 43 -1.14 -0.81 6.53
C VAL A 43 -1.61 -2.23 6.17
N GLU A 44 -2.89 -2.39 5.88
CA GLU A 44 -3.44 -3.64 5.37
C GLU A 44 -3.09 -3.83 3.89
N VAL A 45 -2.29 -4.85 3.58
CA VAL A 45 -1.97 -5.24 2.19
C VAL A 45 -3.01 -6.25 1.71
N MET A 46 -3.87 -5.83 0.78
CA MET A 46 -5.02 -6.62 0.34
C MET A 46 -4.64 -7.61 -0.79
N LEU A 47 -4.01 -8.73 -0.42
CA LEU A 47 -3.57 -9.77 -1.36
C LEU A 47 -4.70 -10.67 -1.87
N ASP A 48 -5.76 -10.86 -1.08
CA ASP A 48 -6.87 -11.78 -1.40
C ASP A 48 -8.19 -11.01 -1.61
N TYR A 49 -8.10 -9.79 -2.16
CA TYR A 49 -9.29 -9.00 -2.45
C TYR A 49 -10.03 -9.58 -3.67
N GLU A 50 -11.25 -10.06 -3.42
CA GLU A 50 -12.21 -10.49 -4.44
C GLU A 50 -13.36 -9.48 -4.51
N HIS A 51 -13.87 -9.21 -5.72
CA HIS A 51 -14.96 -8.27 -5.97
C HIS A 51 -16.31 -8.98 -6.05
#